data_AF-A0A328F8Y5-F1
#
_entry.id   AF-A0A328F8Y5-F1
#
_cell.length_a   1.000
_cell.length_b   1.000
_cell.length_c   1.000
_cell.angle_alpha   90.00
_cell.angle_beta   90.00
_cell.angle_gamma   90.00
#
_symmetry.space_group_name_H-M   'P 1'
#
loop_
_entity.id
_entity.type
_entity.pdbx_description
1 polymer ?
#
loop_
_entity_poly.entity_id
_entity_poly.type
_entity_poly.pdbx_seq_one_letter_code
_entity_poly.pdbx_strand_id
1 'polypeptide(L)'
;MKTTAHTQFFNGIPVTVPNKTIETKADFYISYNNYDRADYGGHDTTALVLEDGKSLPVFLILNGNHMKQYSALKEQGFKACYQYFLQNIDLINQRSDKSVEGGRETNRKIMDHINKRHESK
;
A
#
# COMPACT_ATOMS: atom_id res chain seq x y z
N MET A 1 -8.64 -1.18 13.89
CA MET A 1 -9.34 -1.70 12.71
C MET A 1 -9.58 -0.56 11.73
N LYS A 2 -8.61 -0.31 10.84
CA LYS A 2 -8.77 0.68 9.76
C LYS A 2 -9.08 -0.06 8.46
N THR A 3 -10.35 -0.01 8.05
CA THR A 3 -10.83 -0.52 6.78
C THR A 3 -10.83 0.62 5.78
N THR A 4 -10.00 0.53 4.73
CA THR A 4 -10.27 1.31 3.50
C THR A 4 -11.49 0.68 2.85
N ALA A 5 -12.40 1.49 2.32
CA ALA A 5 -13.65 0.99 1.78
C ALA A 5 -14.00 1.70 0.48
N HIS A 6 -14.70 1.00 -0.40
CA HIS A 6 -15.33 1.59 -1.57
C HIS A 6 -16.85 1.62 -1.39
N THR A 7 -17.52 2.50 -2.13
CA THR A 7 -18.98 2.66 -2.06
C THR A 7 -19.61 1.92 -3.23
N GLN A 8 -20.47 0.94 -2.94
CA GLN A 8 -21.27 0.23 -3.91
C GLN A 8 -22.75 0.59 -3.73
N PHE A 9 -23.50 0.78 -4.82
CA PHE A 9 -24.94 1.07 -4.73
C PHE A 9 -25.77 -0.22 -4.86
N PHE A 10 -26.55 -0.55 -3.84
CA PHE A 10 -27.54 -1.64 -3.86
C PHE A 10 -28.95 -1.03 -3.86
N ASN A 11 -29.70 -1.21 -4.96
CA ASN A 11 -31.03 -0.61 -5.13
C ASN A 11 -31.07 0.92 -4.89
N GLY A 12 -30.00 1.63 -5.29
CA GLY A 12 -29.88 3.08 -5.08
C GLY A 12 -29.39 3.48 -3.69
N ILE A 13 -29.15 2.53 -2.77
CA ILE A 13 -28.62 2.80 -1.44
C ILE A 13 -27.09 2.64 -1.47
N PRO A 14 -26.30 3.66 -1.08
CA PRO A 14 -24.86 3.53 -0.97
C PRO A 14 -24.48 2.63 0.21
N VAL A 15 -23.70 1.58 -0.06
CA VAL A 15 -23.18 0.62 0.91
C VAL A 15 -21.66 0.67 0.88
N THR A 16 -21.05 0.79 2.05
CA THR A 16 -19.60 0.80 2.23
C THR A 16 -19.08 -0.64 2.27
N VAL A 17 -18.32 -1.05 1.26
CA VAL A 17 -17.71 -2.37 1.17
C VAL A 17 -16.23 -2.27 1.51
N PRO A 18 -15.76 -2.90 2.60
CA PRO A 18 -14.37 -2.83 3.02
C PRO A 18 -13.45 -3.60 2.07
N ASN A 19 -12.26 -3.05 1.81
CA ASN A 19 -11.16 -3.76 1.16
C ASN A 19 -10.63 -4.88 2.07
N LYS A 20 -10.00 -5.89 1.46
CA LYS A 20 -9.32 -6.95 2.22
C LYS A 20 -7.94 -6.46 2.66
N THR A 21 -7.86 -5.90 3.86
CA THR A 21 -6.60 -5.47 4.47
C THR A 21 -5.95 -6.60 5.25
N ILE A 22 -4.64 -6.80 5.10
CA ILE A 22 -3.85 -7.54 6.10
C ILE A 22 -3.36 -6.49 7.10
N GLU A 23 -3.98 -6.41 8.27
CA GLU A 23 -3.53 -5.51 9.34
C GLU A 23 -2.16 -5.95 9.86
N THR A 24 -1.27 -4.98 9.98
CA THR A 24 0.00 -5.08 10.72
C THR A 24 -0.02 -3.98 11.80
N LYS A 25 0.41 -4.28 13.03
CA LYS A 25 0.56 -3.30 14.14
C LYS A 25 1.70 -2.29 13.89
N ALA A 26 2.10 -2.08 12.64
CA ALA A 26 3.26 -1.30 12.21
C ALA A 26 2.79 -0.07 11.43
N ASP A 27 3.67 0.93 11.26
CA ASP A 27 3.39 2.17 10.50
C ASP A 27 3.21 1.93 8.98
N PHE A 28 2.89 0.70 8.58
CA PHE A 28 2.56 0.30 7.23
C PHE A 28 1.58 -0.87 7.23
N TYR A 29 0.85 -1.06 6.13
CA TYR A 29 -0.05 -2.19 5.90
C TYR A 29 -0.15 -2.56 4.42
N ILE A 30 -0.75 -3.72 4.13
CA ILE A 30 -0.98 -4.20 2.77
C ILE A 30 -2.48 -4.17 2.45
N SER A 31 -2.83 -3.53 1.34
CA SER A 31 -4.22 -3.40 0.86
C SER A 31 -4.37 -4.07 -0.49
N TYR A 32 -5.34 -4.97 -0.62
CA TYR A 32 -5.71 -5.58 -1.89
C TYR A 32 -7.04 -5.02 -2.38
N ASN A 33 -7.06 -4.53 -3.62
CA ASN A 33 -8.26 -4.03 -4.27
C ASN A 33 -8.56 -4.84 -5.54
N ASN A 34 -9.70 -5.53 -5.54
CA ASN A 34 -10.23 -6.29 -6.68
C ASN A 34 -11.61 -5.81 -7.15
N TYR A 35 -12.05 -4.65 -6.66
CA TYR A 35 -13.38 -4.12 -6.89
C TYR A 35 -13.32 -2.88 -7.78
N ASP A 36 -12.47 -1.92 -7.44
CA ASP A 36 -12.36 -0.64 -8.15
C ASP A 36 -11.46 -0.76 -9.39
N ARG A 37 -11.57 -1.85 -10.15
CA ARG A 37 -10.70 -2.12 -11.31
C ARG A 37 -10.70 -0.97 -12.31
N ALA A 38 -11.86 -0.34 -12.54
CA ALA A 38 -11.98 0.80 -13.44
C ALA A 38 -11.07 1.97 -13.04
N ASP A 39 -10.96 2.22 -11.73
CA ASP A 39 -10.06 3.24 -11.20
C ASP A 39 -8.58 2.89 -11.41
N TYR A 40 -8.25 1.60 -11.36
CA TYR A 40 -6.88 1.11 -11.47
C TYR A 40 -6.52 0.60 -12.88
N GLY A 41 -7.22 1.05 -13.92
CA GLY A 41 -6.87 0.73 -15.31
C GLY A 41 -7.31 -0.67 -15.77
N GLY A 42 -8.31 -1.26 -15.11
CA GLY A 42 -8.88 -2.56 -15.43
C GLY A 42 -8.29 -3.74 -14.66
N HIS A 43 -7.38 -3.50 -13.72
CA HIS A 43 -6.64 -4.55 -13.02
C HIS A 43 -6.94 -4.59 -11.52
N ASP A 44 -6.83 -5.79 -10.94
CA ASP A 44 -6.68 -5.92 -9.48
C ASP A 44 -5.36 -5.26 -9.07
N THR A 45 -5.27 -4.74 -7.85
CA THR A 45 -4.05 -4.10 -7.36
C THR A 45 -3.73 -4.51 -5.92
N THR A 46 -2.44 -4.47 -5.60
CA THR A 46 -1.96 -4.62 -4.22
C THR A 46 -1.08 -3.44 -3.86
N ALA A 47 -1.46 -2.72 -2.80
CA ALA A 47 -0.75 -1.56 -2.29
C ALA A 47 0.01 -1.89 -1.00
N LEU A 48 1.28 -1.52 -0.96
CA LEU A 48 2.05 -1.34 0.26
C LEU A 48 1.84 0.12 0.71
N VAL A 49 1.14 0.30 1.82
CA VAL A 49 0.78 1.62 2.33
C VAL A 49 1.63 1.94 3.55
N LEU A 50 2.33 3.07 3.52
CA LEU A 50 3.03 3.63 4.68
C LEU A 50 2.14 4.71 5.31
N GLU A 51 1.76 4.53 6.57
CA GLU A 51 0.91 5.45 7.33
C GLU A 51 1.46 5.60 8.76
N ASP A 52 2.05 6.76 9.06
CA ASP A 52 2.64 7.08 10.36
C ASP A 52 1.67 7.82 11.32
N GLY A 53 0.42 8.03 10.87
CA GLY A 53 -0.62 8.75 11.61
C GLY A 53 -0.38 10.27 11.77
N LYS A 54 0.70 10.82 11.22
CA LYS A 54 1.06 12.24 11.31
C LYS A 54 1.03 12.93 9.95
N SER A 55 1.32 12.17 8.90
CA SER A 55 1.45 12.67 7.53
C SER A 55 0.44 11.98 6.62
N LEU A 56 0.21 12.56 5.44
CA LEU A 56 -0.50 11.86 4.37
C LEU A 56 0.20 10.52 4.07
N PRO A 57 -0.57 9.42 3.94
CA PRO A 57 -0.03 8.10 3.66
C PRO A 57 0.65 8.06 2.28
N VAL A 58 1.61 7.16 2.13
CA VAL A 58 2.28 6.86 0.86
C VAL A 58 1.75 5.54 0.34
N PHE A 59 1.27 5.52 -0.91
CA PHE A 59 0.72 4.35 -1.58
C PHE A 59 1.67 3.83 -2.65
N LEU A 60 2.30 2.68 -2.39
CA LEU A 60 3.16 1.99 -3.35
C LEU A 60 2.38 0.82 -3.97
N ILE A 61 1.92 0.99 -5.21
CA ILE A 61 0.88 0.14 -5.80
C ILE A 61 1.44 -0.68 -6.97
N LEU A 62 1.23 -2.00 -6.90
CA LEU A 62 1.52 -2.94 -8.00
C LEU A 62 0.20 -3.45 -8.63
N ASN A 63 0.23 -3.68 -9.94
CA ASN A 63 -0.81 -4.40 -10.68
C ASN A 63 -0.76 -5.89 -10.35
N GLY A 64 -1.91 -6.44 -9.94
CA GLY A 64 -2.10 -7.84 -9.60
C GLY A 64 -2.27 -8.09 -8.10
N ASN A 65 -2.49 -9.37 -7.77
CA ASN A 65 -2.61 -9.85 -6.39
C ASN A 65 -1.24 -10.33 -5.86
N HIS A 66 -0.62 -9.54 -5.00
CA HIS A 66 0.67 -9.84 -4.37
C HIS A 66 0.54 -10.15 -2.86
N MET A 67 -0.67 -10.44 -2.39
CA MET A 67 -0.94 -10.67 -0.96
C MET A 67 -0.13 -11.83 -0.38
N LYS A 68 0.09 -12.90 -1.15
CA LYS A 68 0.87 -14.06 -0.72
C LYS A 68 2.33 -13.70 -0.47
N GLN A 69 2.92 -12.93 -1.39
CA GLN A 69 4.31 -12.50 -1.33
C GLN A 69 4.52 -11.52 -0.18
N TYR A 70 3.66 -10.51 -0.06
CA TYR A 70 3.74 -9.59 1.08
C TYR A 70 3.47 -10.28 2.42
N SER A 71 2.55 -11.25 2.49
CA SER A 71 2.30 -11.98 3.73
C SER A 71 3.51 -12.79 4.22
N ALA A 72 4.41 -13.20 3.32
CA ALA A 72 5.66 -13.87 3.69
C ALA A 72 6.74 -12.90 4.19
N LEU A 73 6.63 -11.62 3.84
CA LEU A 73 7.62 -10.58 4.13
C LEU A 73 7.20 -9.65 5.27
N LYS A 74 5.90 -9.55 5.58
CA LYS A 74 5.36 -8.56 6.54
C LYS A 74 6.03 -8.63 7.92
N GLU A 75 6.36 -9.83 8.40
CA GLU A 75 7.02 -10.04 9.70
C GLU A 75 8.48 -9.56 9.70
N GLN A 76 9.11 -9.44 8.53
CA GLN A 76 10.44 -8.86 8.34
C GLN A 76 10.40 -7.32 8.29
N GLY A 77 9.20 -6.73 8.28
CA GLY A 77 8.97 -5.29 8.33
C GLY A 77 8.93 -4.59 6.97
N PHE A 78 8.73 -3.28 7.02
CA PHE A 78 8.50 -2.43 5.84
C PHE A 78 9.61 -2.54 4.81
N LYS A 79 10.88 -2.56 5.25
CA LYS A 79 12.04 -2.61 4.34
C LYS A 79 12.00 -3.82 3.41
N ALA A 80 11.63 -5.00 3.91
CA ALA A 80 11.52 -6.20 3.09
C ALA A 80 10.37 -6.09 2.07
N CYS A 81 9.21 -5.57 2.50
CA CYS A 81 8.09 -5.29 1.59
C CYS A 81 8.45 -4.24 0.52
N TYR A 82 9.18 -3.19 0.90
CA TYR A 82 9.62 -2.14 -0.03
C TYR A 82 10.65 -2.65 -1.04
N GLN A 83 11.59 -3.52 -0.62
CA GLN A 83 12.51 -4.19 -1.54
C GLN A 83 11.76 -5.04 -2.55
N TYR A 84 10.73 -5.78 -2.12
CA TYR A 84 9.87 -6.53 -3.04
C TYR A 84 9.14 -5.61 -4.02
N PHE A 85 8.62 -4.46 -3.56
CA PHE A 85 8.03 -3.45 -4.45
C PHE A 85 9.03 -2.99 -5.52
N LEU A 86 10.27 -2.64 -5.13
CA LEU A 86 11.31 -2.21 -6.06
C LEU A 86 11.71 -3.30 -7.06
N GLN A 87 11.75 -4.57 -6.65
CA GLN A 87 12.03 -5.70 -7.53
C GLN A 87 10.92 -5.96 -8.56
N ASN A 88 9.73 -5.40 -8.35
CA ASN A 88 8.57 -5.56 -9.23
C ASN A 88 8.11 -4.22 -9.81
N ILE A 89 9.02 -3.24 -9.92
CA ILE A 89 8.70 -1.89 -10.37
C ILE A 89 8.09 -1.87 -11.79
N ASP A 90 8.40 -2.87 -12.62
CA ASP A 90 7.80 -3.04 -13.95
C ASP A 90 6.28 -3.30 -13.91
N LEU A 91 5.75 -3.70 -12.75
CA LEU A 91 4.32 -3.92 -12.49
C LEU A 91 3.66 -2.73 -11.80
N ILE A 92 4.34 -1.59 -11.67
CA ILE A 92 3.80 -0.42 -10.97
C ILE A 92 2.48 0.05 -11.61
N ASN A 93 1.48 0.30 -10.78
CA ASN A 93 0.24 0.92 -11.25
C ASN A 93 0.47 2.43 -11.44
N GLN A 94 -0.16 3.01 -12.46
CA GLN A 94 -0.08 4.46 -12.75
C GLN A 94 -0.51 5.37 -11.58
N ARG A 95 -1.35 4.86 -10.67
CA ARG A 95 -1.80 5.56 -9.45
C ARG A 95 -0.85 5.40 -8.26
N SER A 96 0.25 4.66 -8.39
CA SER A 96 1.26 4.56 -7.34
C SER A 96 1.93 5.91 -7.11
N ASP A 97 2.21 6.24 -5.85
CA ASP A 97 3.04 7.39 -5.52
C ASP A 97 4.43 7.23 -6.15
N LYS A 98 4.91 8.30 -6.77
CA LYS A 98 6.20 8.33 -7.46
C LYS A 98 7.33 8.30 -6.43
N SER A 99 7.88 7.12 -6.20
CA SER A 99 8.85 6.86 -5.13
C SER A 99 10.32 6.97 -5.54
N VAL A 100 10.67 7.57 -6.68
CA VAL A 100 12.10 7.76 -7.03
C VAL A 100 12.42 9.05 -7.79
N GLU A 101 11.65 9.49 -8.80
CA GLU A 101 12.12 10.59 -9.69
C GLU A 101 11.41 11.96 -9.56
N GLY A 102 10.35 12.09 -8.75
CA GLY A 102 9.57 13.33 -8.70
C GLY A 102 9.06 13.80 -7.33
N GLY A 103 9.16 12.98 -6.29
CA GLY A 103 8.58 13.26 -4.97
C GLY A 103 9.64 13.28 -3.88
N ARG A 104 10.34 14.41 -3.68
CA ARG A 104 11.33 14.57 -2.59
C ARG A 104 10.75 14.17 -1.23
N GLU A 105 9.48 14.46 -1.00
CA GLU A 105 8.77 14.16 0.24
C GLU A 105 8.45 12.67 0.41
N THR A 106 8.05 11.98 -0.66
CA THR A 106 7.80 10.53 -0.64
C THR A 106 9.08 9.77 -0.31
N ASN A 107 10.19 10.13 -0.96
CA ASN A 107 11.50 9.52 -0.71
C ASN A 107 11.95 9.76 0.72
N ARG A 108 11.78 11.00 1.23
CA ARG A 108 12.10 11.34 2.62
C ARG A 108 11.32 10.46 3.59
N LYS A 109 9.99 10.34 3.44
CA LYS A 109 9.15 9.51 4.32
C LYS A 109 9.55 8.03 4.31
N ILE A 110 9.81 7.47 3.14
CA ILE A 110 10.27 6.08 2.98
C ILE A 110 11.60 5.88 3.72
N MET A 111 12.56 6.77 3.51
CA MET A 111 13.88 6.68 4.12
C MET A 111 13.85 6.93 5.63
N ASP A 112 13.05 7.90 6.10
CA ASP A 112 12.84 8.17 7.52
C ASP A 112 12.28 6.92 8.23
N HIS A 113 11.32 6.21 7.62
CA HIS A 113 10.79 4.97 8.19
C HIS A 113 11.81 3.83 8.19
N ILE A 114 12.61 3.69 7.13
CA ILE A 114 13.69 2.69 7.06
C ILE A 114 14.76 2.96 8.14
N ASN A 115 15.12 4.23 8.37
CA ASN A 115 16.20 4.63 9.28
C ASN A 115 15.79 4.69 10.75
N LYS A 116 14.52 5.02 11.07
CA LYS A 116 14.02 5.11 12.46
C LYS A 116 14.17 3.83 13.28
N ARG A 117 14.29 2.65 12.64
CA ARG A 117 14.50 1.37 13.35
C ARG A 117 15.96 1.08 13.68
N HIS A 118 16.91 1.92 13.28
CA HIS A 118 18.32 1.77 13.67
C HIS A 118 18.69 2.48 14.98
N GLU A 119 17.81 3.33 15.54
CA GLU A 119 18.10 4.14 16.75
C GLU A 119 17.45 3.61 18.04
N SER A 120 16.85 2.42 18.02
CA SER A 120 16.39 1.75 19.24
C SER A 120 17.27 0.53 19.53
N LYS A 121 18.46 0.79 20.07
CA LYS A 121 19.26 -0.17 20.84
C LYS A 121 19.67 0.48 22.14
#